data_AF-A0A252A3Y8-F1
#
_entry.id   AF-A0A252A3Y8-F1
#
_cell.length_a   1.000
_cell.length_b   1.000
_cell.length_c   1.000
_cell.angle_alpha   90.00
_cell.angle_beta   90.00
_cell.angle_gamma   90.00
#
_symmetry.space_group_name_H-M   'P 1'
#
loop_
_entity.id
_entity.type
_entity.pdbx_description
1 polymer ?
#
loop_
_entity_poly.entity_id
_entity_poly.type
_entity_poly.pdbx_seq_one_letter_code
_entity_poly.pdbx_strand_id
1 'polypeptide(L)'
;MTENSTWHLTHSQPHKFLDYFNPTNGFIRQINILLNRFKSVQNLCAEGETQEEFTHLRNELAFHLVKMSRWWGFDFCPQGLTGIRNPLFLTYVKAHLARNVNDESFFDTFTLQKHMHSGDAGHILVLGQDPFSTPDLTLYYGVDGKKNFRFATLTHTQETQWHRYSYPDFASAWLAAWSTHASAGDVRKNLSEYLAAEREHACARIWHQRYFHRNETQMGIRLYADATQQLSICKSPFGKAEFEAIVNSLAFDVVKHAFTGNITIADLLADNKTLDNSLRTANTLKHRARAHVATTVDPTLKAELDALLDSTLSYIPRRCSGT
;
A
#
# COMPACT_ATOMS: atom_id res chain seq x y z
N MET A 1 7.91 17.61 -27.35
CA MET A 1 7.22 17.11 -26.15
C MET A 1 6.30 15.98 -26.57
N THR A 2 6.50 14.78 -26.05
CA THR A 2 5.62 13.64 -26.34
C THR A 2 4.31 13.79 -25.56
N GLU A 3 3.19 13.33 -26.10
CA GLU A 3 1.88 13.31 -25.39
C GLU A 3 1.99 12.62 -24.02
N ASN A 4 2.85 11.60 -23.93
CA ASN A 4 3.17 10.88 -22.69
C ASN A 4 3.76 11.79 -21.60
N SER A 5 4.65 12.73 -21.97
CA SER A 5 5.29 13.64 -21.01
C SER A 5 4.25 14.57 -20.37
N THR A 6 3.46 15.26 -21.19
CA THR A 6 2.41 16.18 -20.72
C THR A 6 1.36 15.48 -19.85
N TRP A 7 1.04 14.22 -20.17
CA TRP A 7 0.15 13.40 -19.37
C TRP A 7 0.66 13.22 -17.94
N HIS A 8 1.97 12.99 -17.75
CA HIS A 8 2.54 12.79 -16.42
C HIS A 8 2.48 14.06 -15.55
N LEU A 9 2.78 15.24 -16.09
CA LEU A 9 2.64 16.51 -15.35
C LEU A 9 1.19 16.75 -14.87
N THR A 10 0.23 16.31 -15.67
CA THR A 10 -1.20 16.52 -15.38
C THR A 10 -1.81 15.44 -14.50
N HIS A 11 -1.25 14.24 -14.41
CA HIS A 11 -1.90 13.11 -13.71
C HIS A 11 -1.07 12.47 -12.60
N SER A 12 0.25 12.70 -12.57
CA SER A 12 1.15 11.99 -11.65
C SER A 12 1.48 12.78 -10.38
N GLN A 13 0.85 13.92 -10.16
CA GLN A 13 0.99 14.65 -8.89
C GLN A 13 0.37 13.84 -7.74
N PRO A 14 1.10 13.57 -6.65
CA PRO A 14 0.65 12.75 -5.51
C PRO A 14 -0.77 13.01 -5.03
N HIS A 15 -1.16 14.28 -4.86
CA HIS A 15 -2.49 14.67 -4.37
C HIS A 15 -3.66 14.22 -5.27
N LYS A 16 -3.40 13.80 -6.52
CA LYS A 16 -4.45 13.34 -7.46
C LYS A 16 -4.85 11.89 -7.25
N PHE A 17 -4.02 11.10 -6.57
CA PHE A 17 -4.24 9.65 -6.43
C PHE A 17 -3.87 9.07 -5.06
N LEU A 18 -3.22 9.85 -4.20
CA LEU A 18 -2.95 9.47 -2.80
C LEU A 18 -3.91 10.20 -1.87
N ASP A 19 -4.49 9.42 -0.96
CA ASP A 19 -5.32 9.93 0.12
C ASP A 19 -4.87 9.27 1.42
N TYR A 20 -3.95 9.96 2.10
CA TYR A 20 -3.32 9.48 3.31
C TYR A 20 -4.29 9.35 4.49
N PHE A 21 -5.35 10.17 4.54
CA PHE A 21 -6.34 10.16 5.61
C PHE A 21 -7.49 9.18 5.37
N ASN A 22 -7.45 8.43 4.26
CA ASN A 22 -8.44 7.41 3.95
C ASN A 22 -7.79 6.03 3.69
N PRO A 23 -7.56 5.24 4.75
CA PRO A 23 -6.98 3.90 4.63
C PRO A 23 -7.85 2.93 3.80
N THR A 24 -9.15 3.21 3.63
CA THR A 24 -10.06 2.35 2.86
C THR A 24 -9.73 2.30 1.36
N ASN A 25 -8.97 3.28 0.86
CA ASN A 25 -8.43 3.25 -0.51
C ASN A 25 -7.38 2.13 -0.72
N GLY A 26 -6.92 1.51 0.37
CA GLY A 26 -6.05 0.34 0.37
C GLY A 26 -4.58 0.69 0.13
N PHE A 27 -3.70 -0.06 0.79
CA PHE A 27 -2.26 0.07 0.65
C PHE A 27 -1.77 -0.26 -0.77
N ILE A 28 -2.10 -1.47 -1.26
CA ILE A 28 -1.55 -2.05 -2.49
C ILE A 28 -1.82 -1.16 -3.72
N ARG A 29 -3.05 -0.65 -3.83
CA ARG A 29 -3.44 0.26 -4.92
C ARG A 29 -2.58 1.52 -4.93
N GLN A 30 -2.51 2.19 -3.79
CA GLN A 30 -1.82 3.47 -3.67
C GLN A 30 -0.32 3.34 -3.92
N ILE A 31 0.32 2.30 -3.36
CA ILE A 31 1.77 2.11 -3.52
C ILE A 31 2.14 1.69 -4.96
N ASN A 32 1.32 0.87 -5.62
CA ASN A 32 1.57 0.45 -7.00
C ASN A 32 1.48 1.63 -7.98
N ILE A 33 0.46 2.48 -7.83
CA ILE A 33 0.33 3.70 -8.63
C ILE A 33 1.53 4.61 -8.36
N LEU A 34 1.83 4.90 -7.09
CA LEU A 34 2.93 5.79 -6.71
C LEU A 34 4.28 5.33 -7.29
N LEU A 35 4.58 4.04 -7.16
CA LEU A 35 5.82 3.46 -7.66
C LEU A 35 5.90 3.54 -9.19
N ASN A 36 4.83 3.18 -9.88
CA ASN A 36 4.79 3.22 -11.34
C ASN A 36 4.95 4.66 -11.87
N ARG A 37 4.25 5.63 -11.26
CA ARG A 37 4.41 7.05 -11.59
C ARG A 37 5.83 7.53 -11.37
N PHE A 38 6.44 7.18 -10.24
CA PHE A 38 7.84 7.52 -9.98
C PHE A 38 8.77 6.95 -11.05
N LYS A 39 8.67 5.66 -11.37
CA LYS A 39 9.51 5.01 -12.39
C LYS A 39 9.35 5.66 -13.75
N SER A 40 8.11 5.93 -14.16
CA SER A 40 7.81 6.56 -15.45
C SER A 40 8.42 7.96 -15.55
N VAL A 41 8.21 8.80 -14.53
CA VAL A 41 8.77 10.17 -14.50
C VAL A 41 10.30 10.16 -14.38
N GLN A 42 10.87 9.24 -13.60
CA GLN A 42 12.33 9.07 -13.52
C GLN A 42 12.93 8.69 -14.87
N ASN A 43 12.28 7.78 -15.61
CA ASN A 43 12.75 7.38 -16.94
C ASN A 43 12.71 8.54 -17.92
N LEU A 44 11.63 9.33 -17.93
CA LEU A 44 11.54 10.56 -18.74
C LEU A 44 12.68 11.54 -18.41
N CYS A 45 12.96 11.76 -17.12
CA CYS A 45 14.09 12.61 -16.70
C CYS A 45 15.44 12.03 -17.15
N ALA A 46 15.61 10.71 -17.13
CA ALA A 46 16.85 10.05 -17.56
C ALA A 46 17.04 10.07 -19.08
N GLU A 47 15.95 10.08 -19.85
CA GLU A 47 15.92 10.17 -21.32
C GLU A 47 16.15 11.60 -21.85
N GLY A 48 16.34 12.57 -20.95
CA GLY A 48 16.70 13.95 -21.31
C GLY A 48 15.55 14.95 -21.25
N GLU A 49 14.42 14.62 -20.60
CA GLU A 49 13.43 15.64 -20.26
C GLU A 49 14.05 16.66 -19.30
N THR A 50 14.09 17.92 -19.73
CA THR A 50 14.85 19.01 -19.07
C THR A 50 13.96 20.05 -18.41
N GLN A 51 12.65 19.98 -18.62
CA GLN A 51 11.71 20.86 -17.95
C GLN A 51 11.79 20.71 -16.42
N GLU A 52 11.91 21.84 -15.73
CA GLU A 52 12.07 21.89 -14.27
C GLU A 52 10.88 21.22 -13.55
N GLU A 53 9.67 21.31 -14.10
CA GLU A 53 8.45 20.72 -13.57
C GLU A 53 8.55 19.19 -13.41
N PHE A 54 9.19 18.48 -14.35
CA PHE A 54 9.41 17.03 -14.21
C PHE A 54 10.41 16.71 -13.12
N THR A 55 11.44 17.52 -12.97
CA THR A 55 12.41 17.37 -11.88
C THR A 55 11.72 17.54 -10.53
N HIS A 56 10.81 18.52 -10.39
CA HIS A 56 10.04 18.70 -9.16
C HIS A 56 9.11 17.53 -8.91
N LEU A 57 8.35 17.13 -9.93
CA LEU A 57 7.43 16.00 -9.84
C LEU A 57 8.14 14.69 -9.45
N ARG A 58 9.31 14.42 -10.05
CA ARG A 58 10.14 13.27 -9.67
C ARG A 58 10.53 13.32 -8.20
N ASN A 59 11.00 14.48 -7.74
CA ASN A 59 11.47 14.66 -6.37
C ASN A 59 10.31 14.52 -5.37
N GLU A 60 9.15 15.08 -5.71
CA GLU A 60 7.90 14.95 -4.94
C GLU A 60 7.48 13.47 -4.83
N LEU A 61 7.40 12.75 -5.96
CA LEU A 61 7.09 11.32 -6.00
C LEU A 61 8.10 10.48 -5.20
N ALA A 62 9.40 10.81 -5.26
CA ALA A 62 10.44 10.15 -4.47
C ALA A 62 10.21 10.33 -2.96
N PHE A 63 9.88 11.55 -2.52
CA PHE A 63 9.55 11.81 -1.13
C PHE A 63 8.28 11.05 -0.71
N HIS A 64 7.25 11.03 -1.55
CA HIS A 64 6.01 10.33 -1.23
C HIS A 64 6.20 8.81 -1.09
N LEU A 65 7.16 8.19 -1.78
CA LEU A 65 7.54 6.79 -1.54
C LEU A 65 8.07 6.59 -0.11
N VAL A 66 8.89 7.52 0.40
CA VAL A 66 9.36 7.51 1.79
C VAL A 66 8.21 7.76 2.76
N LYS A 67 7.36 8.76 2.47
CA LYS A 67 6.20 9.10 3.30
C LYS A 67 5.27 7.90 3.43
N MET A 68 4.94 7.24 2.32
CA MET A 68 4.09 6.05 2.30
C MET A 68 4.69 4.90 3.12
N SER A 69 6.02 4.73 3.11
CA SER A 69 6.68 3.69 3.91
C SER A 69 6.51 3.90 5.41
N ARG A 70 6.52 5.16 5.86
CA ARG A 70 6.24 5.50 7.26
C ARG A 70 4.75 5.44 7.56
N TRP A 71 3.92 5.88 6.63
CA TRP A 71 2.47 5.94 6.79
C TRP A 71 1.82 4.58 6.97
N TRP A 72 2.27 3.57 6.21
CA TRP A 72 1.76 2.19 6.26
C TRP A 72 2.70 1.22 6.96
N GLY A 73 3.88 1.67 7.40
CA GLY A 73 4.85 0.87 8.14
C GLY A 73 5.43 -0.31 7.35
N PHE A 74 5.75 -0.13 6.06
CA PHE A 74 6.36 -1.16 5.23
C PHE A 74 7.87 -0.99 5.04
N ASP A 75 8.57 -2.09 4.75
CA ASP A 75 10.02 -2.07 4.51
C ASP A 75 10.33 -1.49 3.13
N PHE A 76 10.99 -0.33 3.12
CA PHE A 76 11.32 0.39 1.91
C PHE A 76 12.84 0.37 1.65
N CYS A 77 13.22 -0.28 0.56
CA CYS A 77 14.57 -0.23 -0.01
C CYS A 77 14.51 0.49 -1.37
N PRO A 78 15.03 1.73 -1.49
CA PRO A 78 14.98 2.47 -2.75
C PRO A 78 15.59 1.70 -3.92
N GLN A 79 16.76 1.10 -3.74
CA GLN A 79 17.41 0.32 -4.78
C GLN A 79 16.58 -0.89 -5.20
N GLY A 80 16.07 -1.68 -4.25
CA GLY A 80 15.25 -2.84 -4.56
C GLY A 80 13.96 -2.47 -5.28
N LEU A 81 13.33 -1.37 -4.88
CA LEU A 81 12.02 -0.98 -5.39
C LEU A 81 12.09 -0.23 -6.73
N THR A 82 13.06 0.67 -6.84
CA THR A 82 13.14 1.65 -7.94
C THR A 82 14.31 1.40 -8.89
N GLY A 83 15.29 0.57 -8.51
CA GLY A 83 16.56 0.41 -9.24
C GLY A 83 17.57 1.54 -8.98
N ILE A 84 17.21 2.57 -8.23
CA ILE A 84 18.05 3.74 -7.98
C ILE A 84 18.86 3.54 -6.69
N ARG A 85 20.18 3.76 -6.78
CA ARG A 85 21.07 3.70 -5.61
C ARG A 85 20.62 4.68 -4.52
N ASN A 86 20.66 4.22 -3.27
CA ASN A 86 20.15 4.97 -2.11
C ASN A 86 20.69 6.42 -2.02
N PRO A 87 22.00 6.71 -2.21
CA PRO A 87 22.49 8.08 -2.14
C PRO A 87 21.84 9.00 -3.19
N LEU A 88 21.68 8.52 -4.43
CA LEU A 88 21.04 9.29 -5.50
C LEU A 88 19.56 9.51 -5.21
N PHE A 89 18.85 8.45 -4.79
CA PHE A 89 17.44 8.57 -4.42
C PHE A 89 17.22 9.63 -3.32
N LEU A 90 18.09 9.66 -2.30
CA LEU A 90 18.02 10.66 -1.24
C LEU A 90 18.29 12.09 -1.71
N THR A 91 19.01 12.30 -2.83
CA THR A 91 19.15 13.66 -3.39
C THR A 91 17.81 14.19 -3.91
N TYR A 92 16.98 13.32 -4.49
CA TYR A 92 15.64 13.69 -4.98
C TYR A 92 14.73 14.05 -3.81
N VAL A 93 14.74 13.23 -2.76
CA VAL A 93 13.99 13.49 -1.53
C VAL A 93 14.40 14.84 -0.93
N LYS A 94 15.70 15.07 -0.71
CA LYS A 94 16.20 16.33 -0.14
C LYS A 94 15.85 17.55 -0.99
N ALA A 95 15.88 17.42 -2.31
CA ALA A 95 15.52 18.50 -3.23
C ALA A 95 14.02 18.88 -3.16
N HIS A 96 13.14 17.92 -2.86
CA HIS A 96 11.72 18.20 -2.55
C HIS A 96 11.58 18.89 -1.19
N LEU A 97 12.19 18.34 -0.15
CA LEU A 97 12.09 18.86 1.22
C LEU A 97 12.56 20.31 1.34
N ALA A 98 13.59 20.71 0.58
CA ALA A 98 14.07 22.09 0.54
C ALA A 98 13.00 23.11 0.06
N ARG A 99 11.90 22.65 -0.56
CA ARG A 99 10.84 23.50 -1.12
C ARG A 99 9.50 23.36 -0.37
N ASN A 100 9.36 22.36 0.51
CA ASN A 100 8.11 22.07 1.20
C ASN A 100 8.35 21.84 2.70
N VAL A 101 8.07 22.86 3.50
CA VAL A 101 8.26 22.86 4.96
C VAL A 101 7.41 21.81 5.68
N ASN A 102 6.19 21.55 5.21
CA ASN A 102 5.30 20.59 5.86
C ASN A 102 5.84 19.16 5.72
N ASP A 103 6.31 18.83 4.52
CA ASP A 103 6.93 17.54 4.25
C ASP A 103 8.32 17.41 4.90
N GLU A 104 9.06 18.51 5.02
CA GLU A 104 10.32 18.57 5.77
C GLU A 104 10.10 18.28 7.26
N SER A 105 9.09 18.91 7.87
CA SER A 105 8.72 18.68 9.27
C SER A 105 8.34 17.21 9.49
N PHE A 106 7.54 16.63 8.59
CA PHE A 106 7.20 15.20 8.63
C PHE A 106 8.47 14.32 8.53
N PHE A 107 9.35 14.62 7.58
CA PHE A 107 10.58 13.85 7.39
C PHE A 107 11.52 13.95 8.60
N ASP A 108 11.65 15.12 9.21
CA ASP A 108 12.45 15.35 10.41
C ASP A 108 11.96 14.48 11.58
N THR A 109 10.64 14.38 11.79
CA THR A 109 10.04 13.52 12.83
C THR A 109 10.53 12.07 12.75
N PHE A 110 10.66 11.52 11.55
CA PHE A 110 11.11 10.13 11.38
C PHE A 110 12.62 9.96 11.30
N THR A 111 13.38 11.05 11.16
CA THR A 111 14.84 11.03 11.00
C THR A 111 15.57 11.64 12.19
N LEU A 112 15.98 12.89 12.07
CA LEU A 112 16.88 13.58 13.00
C LEU A 112 16.15 14.15 14.21
N GLN A 113 14.85 14.46 14.09
CA GLN A 113 14.04 15.08 15.14
C GLN A 113 14.69 16.37 15.67
N LYS A 114 15.12 17.26 14.77
CA LYS A 114 15.68 18.57 15.16
C LYS A 114 14.66 19.45 15.87
N HIS A 115 13.39 19.33 15.49
CA HIS A 115 12.31 20.16 16.00
C HIS A 115 11.43 19.45 17.03
N MET A 116 11.69 18.18 17.32
CA MET A 116 10.94 17.36 18.27
C MET A 116 11.86 16.75 19.32
N HIS A 117 11.36 16.58 20.54
CA HIS A 117 12.10 15.84 21.55
C HIS A 117 12.10 14.34 21.22
N SER A 118 13.27 13.83 20.83
CA SER A 118 13.42 12.40 20.52
C SER A 118 13.06 11.54 21.73
N GLY A 119 12.19 10.56 21.53
CA GLY A 119 11.71 9.65 22.59
C GLY A 119 10.57 10.19 23.45
N ASP A 120 10.16 11.46 23.28
CA ASP A 120 9.07 12.07 24.03
C ASP A 120 7.71 11.75 23.38
N ALA A 121 6.86 11.02 24.10
CA ALA A 121 5.53 10.65 23.63
C ALA A 121 4.49 11.79 23.76
N GLY A 122 4.83 12.89 24.46
CA GLY A 122 3.99 14.07 24.64
C GLY A 122 4.25 15.17 23.61
N HIS A 123 5.42 15.16 22.95
CA HIS A 123 5.70 16.08 21.84
C HIS A 123 5.15 15.48 20.54
N ILE A 124 4.10 16.08 19.99
CA ILE A 124 3.34 15.53 18.85
C ILE A 124 3.34 16.53 17.68
N LEU A 125 3.83 16.09 16.52
CA LEU A 125 3.60 16.79 15.26
C LEU A 125 2.17 16.51 14.79
N VAL A 126 1.35 17.55 14.66
CA VAL A 126 -0.01 17.42 14.14
C VAL A 126 0.03 17.28 12.62
N LEU A 127 -0.55 16.19 12.11
CA LEU A 127 -0.60 15.89 10.68
C LEU A 127 -1.82 16.54 10.00
N GLY A 128 -2.94 16.61 10.72
CA GLY A 128 -4.19 17.14 10.19
C GLY A 128 -5.41 16.61 10.90
N GLN A 129 -6.56 17.14 10.48
CA GLN A 129 -7.88 16.73 10.92
C GLN A 129 -8.41 15.58 10.04
N ASP A 130 -9.13 14.63 10.63
CA ASP A 130 -9.84 13.60 9.87
C ASP A 130 -10.89 14.25 8.95
N PRO A 131 -10.88 13.98 7.64
CA PRO A 131 -11.79 14.60 6.68
C PRO A 131 -13.26 14.19 6.87
N PHE A 132 -13.53 13.12 7.62
CA PHE A 132 -14.87 12.62 7.94
C PHE A 132 -15.28 12.97 9.39
N SER A 133 -14.55 13.88 10.04
CA SER A 133 -14.95 14.46 11.34
C SER A 133 -16.38 15.00 11.29
N THR A 134 -17.11 14.87 12.39
CA THR A 134 -18.46 15.43 12.55
C THR A 134 -18.41 16.68 13.45
N PRO A 135 -19.45 17.54 13.44
CA PRO A 135 -19.52 18.67 14.36
C PRO A 135 -19.38 18.23 15.83
N ASP A 136 -19.99 17.10 16.20
CA ASP A 136 -20.03 16.60 17.58
C ASP A 136 -18.69 15.99 18.04
N LEU A 137 -17.90 15.48 17.10
CA LEU A 137 -16.62 14.85 17.37
C LEU A 137 -15.65 15.07 16.22
N THR A 138 -14.62 15.87 16.49
CA THR A 138 -13.52 16.10 15.57
C THR A 138 -12.33 15.22 15.94
N LEU A 139 -11.75 14.55 14.95
CA LEU A 139 -10.56 13.72 15.11
C LEU A 139 -9.34 14.44 14.52
N TYR A 140 -8.23 14.41 15.25
CA TYR A 140 -6.93 14.86 14.78
C TYR A 140 -5.95 13.70 14.79
N TYR A 141 -5.00 13.71 13.86
CA TYR A 141 -3.92 12.75 13.81
C TYR A 141 -2.57 13.43 13.96
N GLY A 142 -1.62 12.71 14.54
CA GLY A 142 -0.27 13.20 14.78
C GLY A 142 0.77 12.09 14.81
N VAL A 143 2.03 12.47 14.87
CA VAL A 143 3.16 11.56 15.14
C VAL A 143 3.90 12.07 16.37
N ASP A 144 4.17 11.19 17.32
CA ASP A 144 4.90 11.54 18.54
C ASP A 144 6.42 11.47 18.37
N GLY A 145 7.17 11.97 19.36
CA GLY A 145 8.64 11.91 19.40
C GLY A 145 9.20 10.49 19.47
N LYS A 146 8.37 9.46 19.69
CA LYS A 146 8.75 8.04 19.55
C LYS A 146 8.49 7.49 18.15
N LYS A 147 8.12 8.34 17.20
CA LYS A 147 7.86 8.02 15.79
C LYS A 147 6.62 7.12 15.60
N ASN A 148 5.65 7.21 16.51
CA ASN A 148 4.40 6.46 16.42
C ASN A 148 3.24 7.42 16.12
N PHE A 149 2.26 6.91 15.38
CA PHE A 149 1.02 7.61 15.10
C PHE A 149 0.15 7.73 16.35
N ARG A 150 -0.52 8.87 16.49
CA ARG A 150 -1.42 9.23 17.57
C ARG A 150 -2.70 9.78 16.97
N PHE A 151 -3.77 9.70 17.75
CA PHE A 151 -4.98 10.46 17.47
C PHE A 151 -5.44 11.23 18.70
N ALA A 152 -6.16 12.31 18.46
CA ALA A 152 -6.83 13.09 19.48
C ALA A 152 -8.31 13.26 19.13
N THR A 153 -9.12 13.40 20.15
CA THR A 153 -10.53 13.75 20.04
C THR A 153 -10.71 15.19 20.51
N LEU A 154 -11.53 15.95 19.79
CA LEU A 154 -12.02 17.26 20.20
C LEU A 154 -13.54 17.18 20.18
N THR A 155 -14.15 17.31 21.36
CA THR A 155 -15.61 17.43 21.51
C THR A 155 -15.96 18.89 21.72
N HIS A 156 -17.19 19.29 21.37
CA HIS A 156 -17.67 20.69 21.39
C HIS A 156 -17.48 21.44 22.72
N THR A 157 -17.22 20.73 23.82
CA THR A 157 -17.15 21.26 25.19
C THR A 157 -15.81 21.05 25.88
N GLN A 158 -14.80 20.47 25.21
CA GLN A 158 -13.53 20.08 25.83
C GLN A 158 -12.32 20.51 25.00
N GLU A 159 -11.17 20.63 25.65
CA GLU A 159 -9.87 20.77 24.99
C GLU A 159 -9.51 19.50 24.21
N THR A 160 -8.67 19.63 23.18
CA THR A 160 -8.18 18.49 22.40
C THR A 160 -7.42 17.51 23.29
N GLN A 161 -7.91 16.27 23.40
CA GLN A 161 -7.29 15.23 24.21
C GLN A 161 -6.59 14.19 23.33
N TRP A 162 -5.26 14.14 23.41
CA TRP A 162 -4.47 13.10 22.77
C TRP A 162 -4.63 11.77 23.51
N HIS A 163 -5.00 10.72 22.78
CA HIS A 163 -5.13 9.39 23.36
C HIS A 163 -3.78 8.86 23.83
N ARG A 164 -3.78 8.12 24.95
CA ARG A 164 -2.56 7.59 25.60
C ARG A 164 -1.81 6.57 24.76
N TYR A 165 -2.51 5.78 23.97
CA TYR A 165 -1.90 4.74 23.14
C TYR A 165 -1.34 5.32 21.84
N SER A 166 -0.30 4.65 21.34
CA SER A 166 0.38 5.00 20.11
C SER A 166 0.38 3.82 19.15
N TYR A 167 0.39 4.11 17.85
CA TYR A 167 0.20 3.13 16.80
C TYR A 167 1.38 3.14 15.83
N PRO A 168 1.77 1.98 15.30
CA PRO A 168 2.97 1.86 14.47
C PRO A 168 2.79 2.34 13.02
N ASP A 169 1.54 2.55 12.58
CA ASP A 169 1.17 3.11 11.28
C ASP A 169 -0.15 3.89 11.41
N PHE A 170 -0.49 4.62 10.35
CA PHE A 170 -1.66 5.47 10.34
C PHE A 170 -2.97 4.69 10.32
N ALA A 171 -3.05 3.58 9.57
CA ALA A 171 -4.28 2.79 9.47
C ALA A 171 -4.69 2.22 10.83
N SER A 172 -3.73 1.78 11.63
CA SER A 172 -3.94 1.36 13.02
C SER A 172 -4.46 2.51 13.89
N ALA A 173 -3.87 3.71 13.81
CA ALA A 173 -4.34 4.88 14.54
C ALA A 173 -5.75 5.31 14.09
N TRP A 174 -6.02 5.24 12.80
CA TRP A 174 -7.31 5.55 12.19
C TRP A 174 -8.39 4.59 12.71
N LEU A 175 -8.21 3.28 12.57
CA LEU A 175 -9.17 2.28 13.08
C LEU A 175 -9.45 2.44 14.57
N ALA A 176 -8.41 2.72 15.37
CA ALA A 176 -8.58 2.97 16.79
C ALA A 176 -9.36 4.25 17.08
N ALA A 177 -9.10 5.33 16.35
CA ALA A 177 -9.86 6.58 16.47
C ALA A 177 -11.35 6.36 16.17
N TRP A 178 -11.66 5.63 15.10
CA TRP A 178 -13.04 5.33 14.70
C TRP A 178 -13.77 4.41 15.69
N SER A 179 -13.05 3.54 16.40
CA SER A 179 -13.62 2.77 17.50
C SER A 179 -14.14 3.64 18.65
N THR A 180 -13.53 4.83 18.85
CA THR A 180 -13.96 5.82 19.86
C THR A 180 -15.09 6.73 19.37
N HIS A 181 -15.31 6.80 18.05
CA HIS A 181 -16.35 7.61 17.39
C HIS A 181 -17.73 6.89 17.32
N ALA A 182 -17.87 5.69 17.86
CA ALA A 182 -19.09 4.86 17.75
C ALA A 182 -20.32 5.37 18.55
N SER A 183 -20.37 6.66 18.92
CA SER A 183 -21.31 7.26 19.87
C SER A 183 -22.75 7.44 19.38
N ALA A 184 -23.06 7.17 18.10
CA ALA A 184 -24.35 7.54 17.49
C ALA A 184 -25.23 6.36 17.00
N GLY A 185 -24.88 5.10 17.29
CA GLY A 185 -25.62 3.92 16.82
C GLY A 185 -25.62 2.74 17.82
N ASP A 186 -25.86 1.51 17.35
CA ASP A 186 -25.64 0.30 18.17
C ASP A 186 -24.13 0.16 18.47
N VAL A 187 -23.74 0.84 19.54
CA VAL A 187 -22.35 1.02 20.00
C VAL A 187 -21.62 -0.32 20.08
N ARG A 188 -22.32 -1.40 20.45
CA ARG A 188 -21.73 -2.73 20.61
C ARG A 188 -21.38 -3.36 19.26
N LYS A 189 -22.26 -3.25 18.27
CA LYS A 189 -22.02 -3.78 16.92
C LYS A 189 -20.87 -3.04 16.25
N ASN A 190 -20.88 -1.70 16.34
CA ASN A 190 -19.83 -0.86 15.75
C ASN A 190 -18.47 -1.11 16.41
N LEU A 191 -18.41 -1.16 17.74
CA LEU A 191 -17.17 -1.45 18.45
C LEU A 191 -16.61 -2.84 18.11
N SER A 192 -17.46 -3.87 18.05
CA SER A 192 -17.04 -5.23 17.67
C SER A 192 -16.44 -5.29 16.26
N GLU A 193 -17.03 -4.54 15.33
CA GLU A 193 -16.53 -4.42 13.96
C GLU A 193 -15.17 -3.73 13.90
N TYR A 194 -14.99 -2.59 14.59
CA TYR A 194 -13.70 -1.88 14.63
C TYR A 194 -12.60 -2.70 15.32
N LEU A 195 -12.91 -3.40 16.42
CA LEU A 195 -11.96 -4.30 17.07
C LEU A 195 -11.60 -5.51 16.19
N ALA A 196 -12.53 -5.97 15.34
CA ALA A 196 -12.20 -6.99 14.33
C ALA A 196 -11.28 -6.41 13.25
N ALA A 197 -11.58 -5.22 12.73
CA ALA A 197 -10.75 -4.53 11.75
C ALA A 197 -9.33 -4.27 12.25
N GLU A 198 -9.16 -3.84 13.50
CA GLU A 198 -7.84 -3.60 14.09
C GLU A 198 -6.99 -4.89 14.16
N ARG A 199 -7.60 -6.00 14.60
CA ARG A 199 -6.91 -7.31 14.63
C ARG A 199 -6.58 -7.81 13.24
N GLU A 200 -7.51 -7.70 12.31
CA GLU A 200 -7.33 -8.13 10.91
C GLU A 200 -6.23 -7.31 10.24
N HIS A 201 -6.22 -5.98 10.45
CA HIS A 201 -5.17 -5.11 9.97
C HIS A 201 -3.81 -5.45 10.59
N ALA A 202 -3.74 -5.72 11.89
CA ALA A 202 -2.51 -6.16 12.53
C ALA A 202 -1.91 -7.42 11.87
N CYS A 203 -2.76 -8.35 11.42
CA CYS A 203 -2.33 -9.49 10.61
C CYS A 203 -1.92 -9.07 9.18
N ALA A 204 -2.69 -8.20 8.52
CA ALA A 204 -2.41 -7.66 7.17
C ALA A 204 -1.05 -6.93 7.10
N ARG A 205 -0.64 -6.24 8.17
CA ARG A 205 0.62 -5.48 8.23
C ARG A 205 1.87 -6.31 7.96
N ILE A 206 1.90 -7.58 8.37
CA ILE A 206 3.02 -8.48 8.07
C ILE A 206 3.18 -8.64 6.54
N TRP A 207 2.07 -8.64 5.81
CA TRP A 207 2.05 -8.70 4.36
C TRP A 207 2.51 -7.38 3.74
N HIS A 208 2.06 -6.25 4.29
CA HIS A 208 2.49 -4.92 3.84
C HIS A 208 3.99 -4.73 4.01
N GLN A 209 4.53 -5.06 5.18
CA GLN A 209 5.97 -5.02 5.47
C GLN A 209 6.79 -5.76 4.44
N ARG A 210 6.34 -6.96 4.07
CA ARG A 210 7.05 -7.84 3.14
C ARG A 210 6.68 -7.61 1.68
N TYR A 211 5.83 -6.63 1.34
CA TYR A 211 5.22 -6.54 0.01
C TYR A 211 6.24 -6.55 -1.13
N PHE A 212 7.39 -5.88 -0.95
CA PHE A 212 8.46 -5.80 -1.96
C PHE A 212 9.64 -6.76 -1.75
N HIS A 213 9.57 -7.66 -0.77
CA HIS A 213 10.67 -8.58 -0.43
C HIS A 213 10.39 -10.04 -0.82
N ARG A 214 9.35 -10.29 -1.62
CA ARG A 214 8.89 -11.64 -1.98
C ARG A 214 9.56 -12.10 -3.27
N ASN A 215 10.70 -12.78 -3.17
CA ASN A 215 11.49 -13.17 -4.36
C ASN A 215 11.46 -14.68 -4.69
N GLU A 216 10.79 -15.53 -3.89
CA GLU A 216 10.79 -16.97 -4.12
C GLU A 216 9.41 -17.47 -4.55
N THR A 217 9.32 -18.07 -5.75
CA THR A 217 8.08 -18.61 -6.32
C THR A 217 7.44 -19.69 -5.43
N GLN A 218 8.25 -20.54 -4.78
CA GLN A 218 7.75 -21.54 -3.84
C GLN A 218 7.11 -20.91 -2.60
N MET A 219 7.63 -19.77 -2.13
CA MET A 219 7.02 -18.97 -1.07
C MET A 219 5.74 -18.30 -1.56
N GLY A 220 5.68 -17.81 -2.80
CA GLY A 220 4.49 -17.16 -3.37
C GLY A 220 3.20 -17.98 -3.27
N ILE A 221 3.26 -19.28 -3.61
CA ILE A 221 2.10 -20.18 -3.54
C ILE A 221 1.65 -20.42 -2.09
N ARG A 222 2.59 -20.63 -1.17
CA ARG A 222 2.29 -20.79 0.27
C ARG A 222 1.66 -19.53 0.85
N LEU A 223 2.28 -18.39 0.56
CA LEU A 223 1.79 -17.08 0.93
C LEU A 223 0.36 -16.83 0.42
N TYR A 224 0.05 -17.21 -0.82
CA TYR A 224 -1.31 -17.13 -1.35
C TYR A 224 -2.29 -18.01 -0.56
N ALA A 225 -1.92 -19.26 -0.24
CA ALA A 225 -2.76 -20.18 0.53
C ALA A 225 -3.05 -19.63 1.94
N ASP A 226 -2.00 -19.16 2.64
CA ASP A 226 -2.11 -18.56 3.97
C ASP A 226 -3.00 -17.31 3.95
N ALA A 227 -2.79 -16.40 3.00
CA ALA A 227 -3.60 -15.20 2.85
C ALA A 227 -5.08 -15.52 2.53
N THR A 228 -5.33 -16.57 1.75
CA THR A 228 -6.70 -17.03 1.44
C THR A 228 -7.41 -17.56 2.70
N GLN A 229 -6.68 -18.28 3.56
CA GLN A 229 -7.23 -18.71 4.85
C GLN A 229 -7.54 -17.51 5.75
N GLN A 230 -6.64 -16.52 5.83
CA GLN A 230 -6.88 -15.29 6.58
C GLN A 230 -8.10 -14.53 6.05
N LEU A 231 -8.25 -14.41 4.73
CA LEU A 231 -9.42 -13.79 4.11
C LEU A 231 -10.73 -14.49 4.52
N SER A 232 -10.74 -15.83 4.56
CA SER A 232 -11.94 -16.60 4.91
C SER A 232 -12.44 -16.38 6.35
N ILE A 233 -11.55 -15.98 7.26
CA ILE A 233 -11.88 -15.74 8.67
C ILE A 233 -12.11 -14.26 9.00
N CYS A 234 -11.84 -13.35 8.05
CA CYS A 234 -12.09 -11.92 8.23
C CYS A 234 -13.58 -11.65 8.42
N LYS A 235 -13.89 -10.82 9.42
CA LYS A 235 -15.24 -10.44 9.82
C LYS A 235 -15.56 -9.02 9.40
N SER A 236 -14.62 -8.09 9.52
CA SER A 236 -14.86 -6.69 9.20
C SER A 236 -14.81 -6.43 7.68
N PRO A 237 -15.56 -5.43 7.16
CA PRO A 237 -15.42 -4.98 5.77
C PRO A 237 -14.00 -4.49 5.45
N PHE A 238 -13.35 -3.80 6.39
CA PHE A 238 -12.00 -3.28 6.24
C PHE A 238 -10.98 -4.42 6.04
N GLY A 239 -10.95 -5.39 6.96
CA GLY A 239 -10.04 -6.54 6.86
C GLY A 239 -10.32 -7.42 5.66
N LYS A 240 -11.60 -7.62 5.29
CA LYS A 240 -11.95 -8.31 4.04
C LYS A 240 -11.36 -7.62 2.81
N ALA A 241 -11.51 -6.29 2.72
CA ALA A 241 -10.97 -5.53 1.60
C ALA A 241 -9.42 -5.59 1.55
N GLU A 242 -8.76 -5.46 2.70
CA GLU A 242 -7.29 -5.57 2.78
C GLU A 242 -6.79 -6.96 2.35
N PHE A 243 -7.35 -8.03 2.93
CA PHE A 243 -6.94 -9.39 2.59
C PHE A 243 -7.33 -9.78 1.17
N GLU A 244 -8.45 -9.28 0.64
CA GLU A 244 -8.81 -9.50 -0.76
C GLU A 244 -7.77 -8.87 -1.70
N ALA A 245 -7.32 -7.64 -1.43
CA ALA A 245 -6.25 -7.01 -2.20
C ALA A 245 -4.94 -7.80 -2.11
N ILE A 246 -4.58 -8.30 -0.91
CA ILE A 246 -3.39 -9.15 -0.69
C ILE A 246 -3.47 -10.45 -1.49
N VAL A 247 -4.59 -11.18 -1.38
CA VAL A 247 -4.83 -12.45 -2.09
C VAL A 247 -4.80 -12.23 -3.60
N ASN A 248 -5.45 -11.18 -4.10
CA ASN A 248 -5.45 -10.85 -5.52
C ASN A 248 -4.03 -10.55 -6.03
N SER A 249 -3.25 -9.77 -5.28
CA SER A 249 -1.85 -9.47 -5.63
C SER A 249 -0.97 -10.72 -5.65
N LEU A 250 -1.10 -11.60 -4.65
CA LEU A 250 -0.36 -12.86 -4.60
C LEU A 250 -0.76 -13.80 -5.75
N ALA A 251 -2.06 -13.84 -6.09
CA ALA A 251 -2.52 -14.60 -7.25
C ALA A 251 -1.88 -14.08 -8.54
N PHE A 252 -1.80 -12.76 -8.70
CA PHE A 252 -1.12 -12.15 -9.84
C PHE A 252 0.37 -12.54 -9.90
N ASP A 253 1.08 -12.52 -8.78
CA ASP A 253 2.49 -12.93 -8.73
C ASP A 253 2.67 -14.40 -9.18
N VAL A 254 1.81 -15.31 -8.72
CA VAL A 254 1.81 -16.73 -9.12
C VAL A 254 1.57 -16.88 -10.64
N VAL A 255 0.57 -16.18 -11.18
CA VAL A 255 0.26 -16.24 -12.62
C VAL A 255 1.40 -15.63 -13.45
N LYS A 256 1.97 -14.51 -13.02
CA LYS A 256 3.12 -13.88 -13.65
C LYS A 256 4.34 -14.81 -13.65
N HIS A 257 4.57 -15.56 -12.58
CA HIS A 257 5.64 -16.56 -12.55
C HIS A 257 5.43 -17.68 -13.57
N ALA A 258 4.21 -18.22 -13.69
CA ALA A 258 3.88 -19.22 -14.70
C ALA A 258 4.14 -18.69 -16.12
N PHE A 259 3.73 -17.45 -16.39
CA PHE A 259 4.02 -16.76 -17.65
C PHE A 259 5.52 -16.65 -17.93
N THR A 260 6.31 -16.12 -16.98
CA THR A 260 7.76 -15.96 -17.16
C THR A 260 8.51 -17.29 -17.30
N GLY A 261 7.99 -18.36 -16.68
CA GLY A 261 8.53 -19.71 -16.80
C GLY A 261 8.10 -20.45 -18.06
N ASN A 262 7.22 -19.87 -18.88
CA ASN A 262 6.58 -20.52 -20.04
C ASN A 262 5.91 -21.86 -19.68
N ILE A 263 5.27 -21.94 -18.51
CA ILE A 263 4.54 -23.12 -18.03
C ILE A 263 3.08 -22.77 -17.74
N THR A 264 2.22 -23.79 -17.61
CA THR A 264 0.84 -23.55 -17.19
C THR A 264 0.76 -23.25 -15.70
N ILE A 265 -0.30 -22.56 -15.27
CA ILE A 265 -0.55 -22.34 -13.84
C ILE A 265 -0.65 -23.68 -13.11
N ALA A 266 -1.35 -24.66 -13.67
CA ALA A 266 -1.50 -25.98 -13.07
C ALA A 266 -0.18 -26.76 -12.94
N ASP A 267 0.73 -26.66 -13.91
CA ASP A 267 2.05 -27.31 -13.80
C ASP A 267 2.89 -26.65 -12.71
N LEU A 268 2.84 -25.31 -12.59
CA LEU A 268 3.48 -24.59 -11.49
C LEU A 268 2.93 -25.02 -10.12
N LEU A 269 1.62 -25.29 -10.02
CA LEU A 269 1.00 -25.83 -8.80
C LEU A 269 1.40 -27.29 -8.54
N ALA A 270 1.59 -28.12 -9.57
CA ALA A 270 1.99 -29.51 -9.42
C ALA A 270 3.35 -29.65 -8.73
N ASP A 271 4.26 -28.71 -8.99
CA ASP A 271 5.58 -28.63 -8.34
C ASP A 271 5.48 -28.21 -6.86
N ASN A 272 4.33 -27.71 -6.42
CA ASN A 272 4.12 -27.15 -5.09
C ASN A 272 2.89 -27.77 -4.39
N LYS A 273 3.12 -28.79 -3.55
CA LYS A 273 2.09 -29.59 -2.84
C LYS A 273 1.18 -28.81 -1.86
N THR A 274 1.21 -27.49 -1.87
CA THR A 274 0.41 -26.63 -0.97
C THR A 274 -1.02 -26.47 -1.47
N LEU A 275 -1.22 -26.41 -2.79
CA LEU A 275 -2.52 -26.28 -3.42
C LEU A 275 -2.77 -27.46 -4.36
N ASP A 276 -4.04 -27.80 -4.53
CA ASP A 276 -4.46 -28.75 -5.56
C ASP A 276 -4.19 -28.18 -6.97
N ASN A 277 -3.60 -28.99 -7.85
CA ASN A 277 -3.21 -28.62 -9.21
C ASN A 277 -4.37 -28.72 -10.22
N SER A 278 -5.61 -28.76 -9.74
CA SER A 278 -6.79 -28.81 -10.59
C SER A 278 -7.01 -27.55 -11.42
N LEU A 279 -7.68 -27.74 -12.57
CA LEU A 279 -8.13 -26.65 -13.44
C LEU A 279 -8.93 -25.59 -12.70
N ARG A 280 -9.72 -25.98 -11.69
CA ARG A 280 -10.52 -25.06 -10.87
C ARG A 280 -9.63 -24.09 -10.08
N THR A 281 -8.59 -24.60 -9.42
CA THR A 281 -7.64 -23.77 -8.67
C THR A 281 -6.89 -22.82 -9.61
N ALA A 282 -6.41 -23.33 -10.75
CA ALA A 282 -5.73 -22.51 -11.75
C ALA A 282 -6.61 -21.37 -12.29
N ASN A 283 -7.88 -21.64 -12.61
CA ASN A 283 -8.82 -20.61 -13.05
C ASN A 283 -9.18 -19.61 -11.95
N THR A 284 -9.25 -20.07 -10.69
CA THR A 284 -9.48 -19.18 -9.54
C THR A 284 -8.33 -18.20 -9.36
N LEU A 285 -7.07 -18.67 -9.44
CA LEU A 285 -5.88 -17.81 -9.43
C LEU A 285 -5.92 -16.80 -10.58
N LYS A 286 -6.22 -17.24 -11.81
CA LYS A 286 -6.32 -16.34 -12.97
C LYS A 286 -7.41 -15.29 -12.80
N HIS A 287 -8.57 -15.65 -12.23
CA HIS A 287 -9.64 -14.70 -11.93
C HIS A 287 -9.23 -13.67 -10.86
N ARG A 288 -8.58 -14.11 -9.78
CA ARG A 288 -8.05 -13.24 -8.72
C ARG A 288 -6.95 -12.30 -9.23
N ALA A 289 -6.08 -12.80 -10.12
CA ALA A 289 -5.07 -11.99 -10.80
C ALA A 289 -5.70 -10.89 -11.68
N ARG A 290 -6.80 -11.18 -12.38
CA ARG A 290 -7.55 -10.14 -13.12
C ARG A 290 -8.16 -9.10 -12.18
N ALA A 291 -8.68 -9.50 -11.03
CA ALA A 291 -9.19 -8.56 -10.03
C ALA A 291 -8.09 -7.62 -9.50
N HIS A 292 -6.85 -8.10 -9.36
CA HIS A 292 -5.69 -7.27 -9.01
C HIS A 292 -5.43 -6.19 -10.07
N VAL A 293 -5.34 -6.58 -11.35
CA VAL A 293 -5.12 -5.65 -12.47
C VAL A 293 -6.25 -4.62 -12.56
N ALA A 294 -7.50 -5.04 -12.37
CA ALA A 294 -8.65 -4.16 -12.44
C ALA A 294 -8.65 -3.07 -11.35
N THR A 295 -8.27 -3.40 -10.11
CA THR A 295 -8.54 -2.55 -8.94
C THR A 295 -7.30 -1.91 -8.32
N THR A 296 -6.12 -2.53 -8.42
CA THR A 296 -4.93 -2.11 -7.66
C THR A 296 -3.72 -1.76 -8.51
N VAL A 297 -3.78 -2.02 -9.82
CA VAL A 297 -2.71 -1.64 -10.75
C VAL A 297 -2.97 -0.23 -11.29
N ASP A 298 -1.87 0.45 -11.58
CA ASP A 298 -1.88 1.72 -12.30
C ASP A 298 -2.64 1.61 -13.64
N PRO A 299 -3.61 2.50 -13.93
CA PRO A 299 -4.34 2.51 -15.19
C PRO A 299 -3.48 2.43 -16.45
N THR A 300 -2.27 3.00 -16.45
CA THR A 300 -1.39 3.00 -17.63
C THR A 300 -0.74 1.65 -17.91
N LEU A 301 -0.73 0.72 -16.94
CA LEU A 301 -0.18 -0.62 -17.11
C LEU A 301 -1.25 -1.68 -17.43
N LYS A 302 -2.54 -1.35 -17.27
CA LYS A 302 -3.63 -2.34 -17.34
C LYS A 302 -3.63 -3.15 -18.63
N ALA A 303 -3.52 -2.49 -19.78
CA ALA A 303 -3.56 -3.16 -21.08
C ALA A 303 -2.42 -4.18 -21.24
N GLU A 304 -1.21 -3.85 -20.80
CA GLU A 304 -0.05 -4.75 -20.85
C GLU A 304 -0.27 -5.97 -19.94
N LEU A 305 -0.72 -5.74 -18.70
CA LEU A 305 -0.91 -6.82 -17.75
C LEU A 305 -2.12 -7.71 -18.09
N ASP A 306 -3.18 -7.15 -18.67
CA ASP A 306 -4.31 -7.93 -19.16
C ASP A 306 -3.88 -8.84 -20.33
N ALA A 307 -3.05 -8.33 -21.26
CA ALA A 307 -2.48 -9.15 -22.34
C ALA A 307 -1.58 -10.29 -21.81
N LEU A 308 -0.80 -10.02 -20.75
CA LEU A 308 -0.04 -11.06 -20.04
C LEU A 308 -0.98 -12.13 -19.47
N LEU A 309 -2.05 -11.72 -18.79
CA LEU A 309 -3.01 -12.67 -18.21
C LEU A 309 -3.71 -13.49 -19.30
N ASP A 310 -4.07 -12.88 -20.43
CA ASP A 310 -4.74 -13.58 -21.53
C ASP A 310 -3.84 -14.63 -22.19
N SER A 311 -2.56 -14.32 -22.38
CA SER A 311 -1.57 -15.26 -22.92
C SER A 311 -1.17 -16.39 -21.98
N THR A 312 -1.41 -16.25 -20.66
CA THR A 312 -1.04 -17.28 -19.68
C THR A 312 -2.04 -18.44 -19.68
N LEU A 313 -1.58 -19.67 -19.94
CA LEU A 313 -2.42 -20.87 -19.95
C LEU A 313 -2.71 -21.38 -18.53
N SER A 314 -3.98 -21.62 -18.21
CA SER A 314 -4.37 -22.19 -16.91
C SER A 314 -3.97 -23.66 -16.76
N TYR A 315 -4.17 -24.45 -17.82
CA TYR A 315 -4.04 -25.90 -17.79
C TYR A 315 -3.93 -26.45 -19.22
N ILE A 316 -3.14 -27.50 -19.42
CA ILE A 316 -3.13 -28.29 -20.65
C ILE A 316 -3.65 -29.70 -20.30
N PRO A 317 -4.72 -30.20 -20.97
CA PRO A 317 -5.18 -31.56 -20.76
C PRO A 317 -4.07 -32.56 -21.07
N ARG A 318 -3.60 -33.29 -20.05
CA ARG A 318 -2.70 -34.43 -20.26
C ARG A 318 -3.50 -35.51 -20.98
N ARG A 319 -3.28 -35.66 -22.29
CA ARG A 319 -3.81 -36.82 -23.02
C ARG A 319 -3.12 -38.05 -22.47
N CYS A 320 -3.85 -38.94 -21.82
CA CYS A 320 -3.36 -40.29 -21.56
C CYS A 320 -3.12 -40.93 -22.93
N SER A 321 -1.86 -41.10 -23.31
CA SER A 321 -1.50 -42.07 -24.34
C SER A 321 -1.83 -43.45 -23.77
N GLY A 322 -3.00 -43.98 -24.14
CA GLY A 322 -3.38 -45.33 -23.80
C GLY A 322 -2.32 -46.29 -24.33
N THR A 323 -1.71 -47.05 -23.43
CA THR A 323 -1.05 -48.32 -23.73
C THR A 323 -2.09 -49.41 -23.85
#